data_AF-A0A2K3E496-F1
#
_entry.id   AF-A0A2K3E496-F1
#
_cell.length_a   1.000
_cell.length_b   1.000
_cell.length_c   1.000
_cell.angle_alpha   90.00
_cell.angle_beta   90.00
_cell.angle_gamma   90.00
#
_symmetry.space_group_name_H-M   'P 1'
#
loop_
_entity.id
_entity.type
_entity.pdbx_description
1 polymer ?
#
loop_
_entity_poly.entity_id
_entity_poly.type
_entity_poly.pdbx_seq_one_letter_code
_entity_poly.pdbx_strand_id
1 'polypeptide(L)'
;MTSVKLGGWKVAVHGYKDPMRCLALAEEAQQVAYGHVVSVVREVPLALYLFETPPGDRLPDYHTIVPPQDVMCLQMIESKIGSADNNNDNGQPLHYGSPYQLRGDFLRLYDNCMTYHAPGRSPYSNPQAGEVAGRVLAAVDRQLKLLLTSVPVMAALEFANGLRHWLRCRHCHKWRAAPYVHFAPLRVAAAAPPSRGGAGGGCGGGGGGCGFRCEQLPGRGCGQPCDQCGGAQVCSCAAAGQPR
;
A
#
# COMPACT_ATOMS: atom_id res chain seq x y z
N MET A 1 -9.96 -17.21 -29.29
CA MET A 1 -9.22 -17.52 -28.04
C MET A 1 -7.75 -17.38 -28.35
N THR A 2 -7.06 -16.44 -27.72
CA THR A 2 -5.65 -16.15 -28.01
C THR A 2 -4.88 -16.28 -26.70
N SER A 3 -4.25 -17.44 -26.52
CA SER A 3 -3.31 -17.68 -25.43
C SER A 3 -1.97 -17.09 -25.83
N VAL A 4 -1.56 -15.99 -25.19
CA VAL A 4 -0.19 -15.48 -25.34
C VAL A 4 0.64 -16.10 -24.22
N LYS A 5 1.64 -16.92 -24.58
CA LYS A 5 2.64 -17.41 -23.64
C LYS A 5 3.65 -16.29 -23.41
N LEU A 6 3.72 -15.76 -22.19
CA LEU A 6 4.79 -14.87 -21.74
C LEU A 6 5.58 -15.59 -20.66
N GLY A 7 6.80 -16.04 -20.97
CA GLY A 7 7.79 -16.47 -19.98
C GLY A 7 7.36 -17.57 -18.99
N GLY A 8 6.55 -18.56 -19.41
CA GLY A 8 6.09 -19.65 -18.54
C GLY A 8 4.75 -19.39 -17.83
N TRP A 9 4.19 -18.19 -17.96
CA TRP A 9 2.89 -17.83 -17.39
C TRP A 9 1.79 -17.93 -18.44
N LYS A 10 0.70 -18.64 -18.11
CA LYS A 10 -0.54 -18.65 -18.91
C LYS A 10 -1.46 -17.57 -18.36
N VAL A 11 -1.45 -16.39 -18.98
CA VAL A 11 -2.49 -15.38 -18.72
C VAL A 11 -3.62 -15.61 -19.71
N ALA A 12 -4.78 -16.05 -19.21
CA ALA A 12 -5.97 -16.23 -20.02
C ALA A 12 -6.60 -14.86 -20.30
N VAL A 13 -6.43 -14.35 -21.53
CA VAL A 13 -7.12 -13.15 -22.03
C VAL A 13 -8.58 -13.52 -22.28
N HIS A 14 -9.42 -13.43 -21.25
CA HIS A 14 -10.86 -13.51 -21.42
C HIS A 14 -11.37 -12.18 -21.99
N GLY A 15 -12.38 -12.21 -22.87
CA GLY A 15 -13.18 -11.02 -23.14
C GLY A 15 -13.89 -10.64 -21.85
N TYR A 16 -13.33 -9.71 -21.09
CA TYR A 16 -13.68 -9.55 -19.69
C TYR A 16 -15.00 -8.80 -19.52
N LYS A 17 -16.02 -9.52 -19.01
CA LYS A 17 -17.34 -8.96 -18.65
C LYS A 17 -17.39 -8.38 -17.22
N ASP A 18 -16.33 -8.53 -16.43
CA ASP A 18 -16.28 -8.10 -15.03
C ASP A 18 -14.96 -7.35 -14.70
N PRO A 19 -14.99 -6.01 -14.68
CA PRO A 19 -13.83 -5.17 -14.39
C PRO A 19 -13.22 -5.42 -13.00
N MET A 20 -14.01 -5.87 -12.01
CA MET A 20 -13.53 -6.10 -10.65
C MET A 20 -12.65 -7.35 -10.58
N ARG A 21 -13.05 -8.41 -11.28
CA ARG A 21 -12.22 -9.62 -11.41
C ARG A 21 -10.90 -9.33 -12.13
N CYS A 22 -10.91 -8.44 -13.13
CA CYS A 22 -9.68 -8.03 -13.82
C CYS A 22 -8.74 -7.20 -12.94
N LEU A 23 -9.30 -6.33 -12.09
CA LEU A 23 -8.51 -5.56 -11.14
C LEU A 23 -7.80 -6.50 -10.15
N ALA A 24 -8.50 -7.52 -9.63
CA ALA A 24 -7.89 -8.52 -8.74
C ALA A 24 -6.70 -9.25 -9.40
N LEU A 25 -6.83 -9.67 -10.66
CA LEU A 25 -5.72 -10.30 -11.41
C LEU A 25 -4.55 -9.33 -11.66
N ALA A 26 -4.84 -8.07 -11.95
CA ALA A 26 -3.80 -7.05 -12.11
C ALA A 26 -3.08 -6.75 -10.80
N GLU A 27 -3.79 -6.80 -9.67
CA GLU A 27 -3.24 -6.62 -8.34
C GLU A 27 -2.41 -7.82 -7.90
N GLU A 28 -2.85 -9.04 -8.19
CA GLU A 28 -2.07 -10.26 -7.96
C GLU A 28 -0.71 -10.20 -8.66
N ALA A 29 -0.69 -9.80 -9.94
CA ALA A 29 0.56 -9.63 -10.69
C ALA A 29 1.49 -8.60 -10.04
N GLN A 30 0.94 -7.50 -9.51
CA GLN A 30 1.70 -6.51 -8.75
C GLN A 30 2.19 -7.06 -7.41
N GLN A 31 1.35 -7.80 -6.67
CA GLN A 31 1.67 -8.41 -5.39
C GLN A 31 2.83 -9.39 -5.50
N VAL A 32 2.80 -10.28 -6.49
CA VAL A 32 3.89 -11.21 -6.77
C VAL A 32 5.18 -10.44 -7.07
N ALA A 33 5.11 -9.40 -7.92
CA ALA A 33 6.29 -8.61 -8.27
C ALA A 33 6.86 -7.83 -7.08
N TYR A 34 6.01 -7.25 -6.24
CA TYR A 34 6.42 -6.55 -5.02
C TYR A 34 6.95 -7.51 -3.95
N GLY A 35 6.35 -8.70 -3.83
CA GLY A 35 6.85 -9.77 -2.96
C GLY A 35 8.29 -10.14 -3.30
N HIS A 36 8.62 -10.25 -4.59
CA HIS A 36 10.00 -10.49 -5.02
C HIS A 36 10.97 -9.37 -4.62
N VAL A 37 10.53 -8.11 -4.55
CA VAL A 37 11.37 -7.01 -4.02
C VAL A 37 11.72 -7.27 -2.56
N VAL A 38 10.75 -7.68 -1.74
CA VAL A 38 10.98 -8.03 -0.33
C VAL A 38 11.90 -9.25 -0.21
N SER A 39 11.71 -10.28 -1.03
CA SER A 39 12.59 -11.46 -1.05
C SER A 39 14.05 -11.09 -1.28
N VAL A 40 14.35 -10.25 -2.28
CA VAL A 40 15.72 -9.78 -2.56
C VAL A 40 16.28 -8.97 -1.40
N VAL A 41 15.45 -8.17 -0.72
CA VAL A 41 15.87 -7.43 0.48
C VAL A 41 16.24 -8.37 1.62
N ARG A 42 15.52 -9.47 1.81
CA ARG A 42 15.80 -10.46 2.87
C ARG A 42 17.14 -11.19 2.65
N GLU A 43 17.66 -11.20 1.44
CA GLU A 43 19.00 -11.74 1.12
C GLU A 43 20.14 -10.80 1.50
N VAL A 44 19.86 -9.52 1.80
CA VAL A 44 20.89 -8.58 2.29
C VAL A 44 21.36 -9.04 3.67
N PRO A 45 22.68 -9.24 3.88
CA PRO A 45 23.20 -9.68 5.17
C PRO A 45 22.73 -8.79 6.32
N LEU A 46 22.24 -9.42 7.40
CA LEU A 46 21.68 -8.79 8.60
C LEU A 46 20.34 -8.05 8.42
N ALA A 47 19.75 -7.99 7.22
CA ALA A 47 18.49 -7.27 7.01
C ALA A 47 17.33 -7.87 7.83
N LEU A 48 17.21 -9.20 7.85
CA LEU A 48 16.20 -9.89 8.69
C LEU A 48 16.41 -9.60 10.18
N TYR A 49 17.65 -9.69 10.64
CA TYR A 49 17.96 -9.44 12.05
C TYR A 49 17.60 -8.00 12.47
N LEU A 50 17.88 -7.01 11.63
CA LEU A 50 17.67 -5.61 11.98
C LEU A 50 16.24 -5.15 11.73
N PHE A 51 15.64 -5.54 10.60
CA PHE A 51 14.47 -4.86 10.04
C PHE A 51 13.24 -5.75 9.84
N GLU A 52 13.27 -7.03 10.21
CA GLU A 52 12.11 -7.91 10.02
C GLU A 52 10.89 -7.43 10.81
N THR A 53 11.05 -7.20 12.12
CA THR A 53 9.98 -6.78 13.03
C THR A 53 10.14 -5.33 13.49
N PRO A 54 9.05 -4.67 13.96
CA PRO A 54 9.14 -3.33 14.52
C PRO A 54 10.22 -3.23 15.61
N PRO A 55 11.04 -2.17 15.61
CA PRO A 55 12.14 -2.01 16.57
C PRO A 55 11.69 -1.68 17.99
N GLY A 56 10.47 -1.17 18.18
CA GLY A 56 9.96 -0.74 19.49
C GLY A 56 10.03 -1.81 20.59
N ASP A 57 9.94 -3.08 20.22
CA ASP A 57 10.02 -4.21 21.18
C ASP A 57 11.47 -4.52 21.62
N ARG A 58 12.47 -4.04 20.87
CA ARG A 58 13.89 -4.36 21.05
C ARG A 58 14.73 -3.17 21.48
N LEU A 59 14.24 -1.96 21.22
CA LEU A 59 14.92 -0.68 21.42
C LEU A 59 14.04 0.20 22.32
N PRO A 60 14.29 0.25 23.64
CA PRO A 60 13.37 0.82 24.63
C PRO A 60 13.04 2.31 24.43
N ASP A 61 13.96 3.08 23.86
CA ASP A 61 13.85 4.51 23.60
C ASP A 61 13.43 4.82 22.15
N TYR A 62 13.18 3.81 21.32
CA TYR A 62 12.92 4.00 19.89
C TYR A 62 11.79 4.99 19.62
N HIS A 63 10.65 4.83 20.29
CA HIS A 63 9.50 5.70 20.11
C HIS A 63 9.64 7.10 20.69
N THR A 64 10.72 7.36 21.45
CA THR A 64 11.08 8.72 21.88
C THR A 64 11.83 9.49 20.79
N ILE A 65 12.40 8.78 19.82
CA ILE A 65 13.21 9.35 18.72
C ILE A 65 12.46 9.28 17.39
N VAL A 66 11.84 8.14 17.08
CA VAL A 66 11.05 7.90 15.87
C VAL A 66 9.57 7.78 16.24
N PRO A 67 8.70 8.67 15.75
CA PRO A 67 7.29 8.64 16.09
C PRO A 67 6.62 7.30 15.69
N PRO A 68 5.68 6.77 16.49
CA PRO A 68 4.98 5.51 16.20
C PRO A 68 4.36 5.42 14.78
N GLN A 69 3.84 6.53 14.26
CA GLN A 69 3.23 6.59 12.93
C GLN A 69 4.22 6.47 11.76
N ASP A 70 5.51 6.70 12.02
CA ASP A 70 6.56 6.65 11.02
C ASP A 70 7.28 5.31 11.02
N VAL A 71 7.08 4.47 12.03
CA VAL A 71 7.72 3.15 12.13
C VAL A 71 7.41 2.29 10.91
N MET A 72 8.46 1.66 10.38
CA MET A 72 8.38 0.77 9.23
C MET A 72 9.37 -0.39 9.40
N CYS A 73 8.95 -1.59 9.03
CA CYS A 73 9.75 -2.82 9.02
C CYS A 73 9.32 -3.71 7.83
N LEU A 74 10.06 -4.79 7.56
CA LEU A 74 9.77 -5.67 6.42
C LEU A 74 8.40 -6.34 6.53
N GLN A 75 7.99 -6.77 7.72
CA GLN A 75 6.64 -7.33 7.92
C GLN A 75 5.51 -6.33 7.66
N MET A 76 5.70 -5.06 8.03
CA MET A 76 4.72 -4.02 7.72
C MET A 76 4.66 -3.76 6.22
N ILE A 77 5.81 -3.73 5.53
CA ILE A 77 5.87 -3.60 4.08
C ILE A 77 5.16 -4.77 3.40
N GLU A 78 5.43 -6.01 3.83
CA GLU A 78 4.83 -7.24 3.30
C GLU A 78 3.31 -7.28 3.55
N SER A 79 2.84 -6.89 4.72
CA SER A 79 1.39 -6.81 4.99
C SER A 79 0.67 -5.80 4.09
N LYS A 80 1.34 -4.69 3.72
CA LYS A 80 0.84 -3.72 2.73
C LYS A 80 0.86 -4.24 1.29
N ILE A 81 1.74 -5.19 0.96
CA ILE A 81 1.65 -5.91 -0.32
C ILE A 81 0.37 -6.75 -0.33
N GLY A 82 0.04 -7.37 0.79
CA GLY A 82 -1.11 -8.27 0.91
C GLY A 82 -0.77 -9.68 0.44
N SER A 83 -1.79 -10.53 0.27
CA SER A 83 -1.61 -11.91 -0.21
C SER A 83 -2.21 -12.07 -1.60
N ALA A 84 -1.50 -12.83 -2.45
CA ALA A 84 -1.94 -13.23 -3.78
C ALA A 84 -2.94 -14.42 -3.77
N ASP A 85 -3.31 -14.94 -2.60
CA ASP A 85 -4.22 -16.09 -2.48
C ASP A 85 -5.65 -15.75 -2.94
N ASN A 86 -5.88 -15.89 -4.24
CA ASN A 86 -7.20 -15.77 -4.88
C ASN A 86 -8.19 -16.89 -4.51
N ASN A 87 -7.76 -17.90 -3.75
CA ASN A 87 -8.57 -19.06 -3.38
C ASN A 87 -9.30 -18.91 -2.04
N ASN A 88 -9.03 -17.86 -1.28
CA ASN A 88 -9.73 -17.55 -0.04
C ASN A 88 -10.38 -16.17 -0.14
N ASP A 89 -11.63 -16.05 0.31
CA ASP A 89 -12.35 -14.78 0.49
C ASP A 89 -11.67 -13.82 1.51
N ASN A 90 -10.48 -14.18 2.00
CA ASN A 90 -9.66 -13.47 2.98
C ASN A 90 -8.40 -12.81 2.36
N GLY A 91 -8.27 -12.81 1.03
CA GLY A 91 -7.16 -12.13 0.35
C GLY A 91 -7.04 -10.66 0.80
N GLN A 92 -5.87 -10.29 1.33
CA GLN A 92 -5.62 -8.92 1.76
C GLN A 92 -5.38 -8.03 0.53
N PRO A 93 -6.12 -6.92 0.39
CA PRO A 93 -5.99 -6.05 -0.78
C PRO A 93 -4.60 -5.42 -0.85
N LEU A 94 -4.08 -5.23 -2.07
CA LEU A 94 -2.84 -4.49 -2.29
C LEU A 94 -3.00 -3.02 -1.84
N HIS A 95 -2.09 -2.52 -1.00
CA HIS A 95 -2.11 -1.12 -0.52
C HIS A 95 -1.28 -0.19 -1.41
N TYR A 96 -0.34 -0.72 -2.20
CA TYR A 96 0.51 0.08 -3.08
C TYR A 96 -0.16 0.24 -4.45
N GLY A 97 -0.50 1.47 -4.81
CA GLY A 97 -0.97 1.79 -6.16
C GLY A 97 0.14 2.14 -7.14
N SER A 98 1.41 2.11 -6.71
CA SER A 98 2.58 2.23 -7.58
C SER A 98 3.85 1.63 -6.96
N PRO A 99 4.85 1.26 -7.78
CA PRO A 99 6.16 0.82 -7.27
C PRO A 99 6.89 1.90 -6.45
N TYR A 100 6.61 3.19 -6.71
CA TYR A 100 7.21 4.30 -5.97
C TYR A 100 6.67 4.41 -4.54
N GLN A 101 5.44 4.00 -4.29
CA GLN A 101 4.91 3.94 -2.92
C GLN A 101 5.58 2.82 -2.11
N LEU A 102 5.86 1.68 -2.73
CA LEU A 102 6.66 0.62 -2.12
C LEU A 102 8.06 1.12 -1.78
N ARG A 103 8.72 1.80 -2.73
CA ARG A 103 10.01 2.47 -2.49
C ARG A 103 9.95 3.45 -1.32
N GLY A 104 8.86 4.22 -1.23
CA GLY A 104 8.66 5.22 -0.17
C GLY A 104 8.68 4.62 1.23
N ASP A 105 8.14 3.41 1.42
CA ASP A 105 8.20 2.73 2.71
C ASP A 105 9.61 2.20 3.03
N PHE A 106 10.34 1.69 2.04
CA PHE A 106 11.75 1.34 2.22
C PHE A 106 12.63 2.56 2.52
N LEU A 107 12.34 3.70 1.90
CA LEU A 107 13.01 4.96 2.22
C LEU A 107 12.68 5.39 3.65
N ARG A 108 11.42 5.27 4.09
CA ARG A 108 11.03 5.55 5.48
C ARG A 108 11.77 4.66 6.48
N LEU A 109 11.89 3.36 6.18
CA LEU A 109 12.68 2.42 6.97
C LEU A 109 14.15 2.87 7.09
N TYR A 110 14.75 3.30 5.97
CA TYR A 110 16.09 3.88 5.93
C TYR A 110 16.20 5.16 6.77
N ASP A 111 15.31 6.13 6.54
CA ASP A 111 15.33 7.42 7.23
C ASP A 111 15.16 7.27 8.75
N ASN A 112 14.28 6.36 9.18
CA ASN A 112 14.11 6.03 10.59
C ASN A 112 15.36 5.41 11.20
N CYS A 113 16.03 4.51 10.47
CA CYS A 113 17.29 3.90 10.89
C CYS A 113 18.37 4.98 11.06
N MET A 114 18.54 5.86 10.07
CA MET A 114 19.51 6.95 10.13
C MET A 114 19.19 7.94 11.26
N THR A 115 17.91 8.26 11.47
CA THR A 115 17.46 9.16 12.54
C THR A 115 17.76 8.60 13.92
N TYR A 116 17.41 7.33 14.16
CA TYR A 116 17.64 6.67 15.44
C TYR A 116 19.13 6.48 15.74
N HIS A 117 19.91 6.10 14.73
CA HIS A 117 21.33 5.80 14.87
C HIS A 117 22.26 7.01 14.75
N ALA A 118 21.73 8.22 14.55
CA ALA A 118 22.54 9.43 14.47
C ALA A 118 23.37 9.64 15.77
N PRO A 119 24.60 10.18 15.66
CA PRO A 119 25.47 10.36 16.82
C PRO A 119 24.79 11.12 17.96
N GLY A 120 24.81 10.54 19.16
CA GLY A 120 24.25 11.14 20.38
C GLY A 120 22.72 11.03 20.52
N ARG A 121 22.01 10.35 19.61
CA ARG A 121 20.54 10.19 19.72
C ARG A 121 20.09 9.10 20.67
N SER A 122 20.71 7.93 20.60
CA SER A 122 20.38 6.77 21.44
C SER A 122 21.65 6.11 21.98
N PRO A 123 21.68 5.67 23.25
CA PRO A 123 22.76 4.84 23.79
C PRO A 123 22.77 3.43 23.19
N TYR A 124 21.68 3.00 22.54
CA TYR A 124 21.56 1.69 21.87
C TYR A 124 21.88 1.78 20.37
N SER A 125 22.59 2.82 19.93
CA SER A 125 22.91 2.98 18.52
C SER A 125 23.88 1.89 18.05
N ASN A 126 23.54 1.24 16.92
CA ASN A 126 24.38 0.31 16.21
C ASN A 126 24.90 0.97 14.91
N PRO A 127 26.21 1.28 14.81
CA PRO A 127 26.77 1.95 13.64
C PRO A 127 26.65 1.13 12.35
N GLN A 128 26.55 -0.20 12.43
CA GLN A 128 26.37 -1.06 11.25
C GLN A 128 24.95 -0.98 10.67
N ALA A 129 23.95 -0.60 11.46
CA ALA A 129 22.56 -0.58 11.02
C ALA A 129 22.32 0.40 9.87
N GLY A 130 22.99 1.56 9.88
CA GLY A 130 22.93 2.53 8.79
C GLY A 130 23.50 1.99 7.47
N GLU A 131 24.60 1.25 7.53
CA GLU A 131 25.19 0.61 6.33
C GLU A 131 24.26 -0.46 5.76
N VAL A 132 23.70 -1.33 6.61
CA VAL A 132 22.76 -2.37 6.17
C VAL A 132 21.49 -1.73 5.59
N ALA A 133 20.95 -0.67 6.21
CA ALA A 133 19.80 0.06 5.67
C ALA A 133 20.09 0.65 4.28
N GLY A 134 21.29 1.21 4.07
CA GLY A 134 21.72 1.70 2.76
C GLY A 134 21.79 0.58 1.71
N ARG A 135 22.31 -0.59 2.06
CA ARG A 135 22.35 -1.77 1.17
C ARG A 135 20.95 -2.29 0.85
N VAL A 136 20.03 -2.29 1.82
CA VAL A 136 18.62 -2.64 1.64
C VAL A 136 17.97 -1.69 0.62
N LEU A 137 18.07 -0.37 0.81
CA LEU A 137 17.47 0.60 -0.11
C LEU A 137 18.08 0.48 -1.52
N ALA A 138 19.39 0.25 -1.64
CA ALA A 138 20.03 0.03 -2.92
C ALA A 138 19.55 -1.27 -3.62
N ALA A 139 19.28 -2.34 -2.86
CA ALA A 139 18.71 -3.57 -3.41
C ALA A 139 17.29 -3.35 -3.94
N VAL A 140 16.47 -2.60 -3.20
CA VAL A 140 15.14 -2.17 -3.64
C VAL A 140 15.23 -1.36 -4.93
N ASP A 141 16.09 -0.35 -4.99
CA ASP A 141 16.23 0.52 -6.17
C ASP A 141 16.64 -0.27 -7.42
N ARG A 142 17.53 -1.26 -7.27
CA ARG A 142 17.89 -2.17 -8.37
C ARG A 142 16.70 -3.01 -8.81
N GLN A 143 15.98 -3.62 -7.87
CA GLN A 143 14.86 -4.50 -8.21
C GLN A 143 13.67 -3.74 -8.80
N LEU A 144 13.40 -2.53 -8.33
CA LEU A 144 12.36 -1.67 -8.88
C LEU A 144 12.69 -1.25 -10.32
N LYS A 145 13.95 -0.98 -10.65
CA LYS A 145 14.38 -0.75 -12.03
C LYS A 145 14.03 -1.93 -12.94
N LEU A 146 14.28 -3.16 -12.50
CA LEU A 146 13.93 -4.37 -13.26
C LEU A 146 12.41 -4.53 -13.40
N LEU A 147 11.66 -4.30 -12.32
CA LEU A 147 10.20 -4.35 -12.33
C LEU A 147 9.59 -3.36 -13.32
N LEU A 148 10.12 -2.13 -13.40
CA LEU A 148 9.66 -1.11 -14.35
C LEU A 148 9.97 -1.43 -15.81
N THR A 149 10.81 -2.44 -16.08
CA THR A 149 11.03 -2.98 -17.43
C THR A 149 10.21 -4.23 -17.73
N SER A 150 9.46 -4.74 -16.74
CA SER A 150 8.66 -5.96 -16.86
C SER A 150 7.33 -5.69 -17.55
N VAL A 151 7.15 -6.25 -18.76
CA VAL A 151 5.91 -6.10 -19.54
C VAL A 151 4.65 -6.53 -18.77
N PRO A 152 4.61 -7.70 -18.09
CA PRO A 152 3.42 -8.11 -17.35
C PRO A 152 3.03 -7.14 -16.23
N VAL A 153 4.03 -6.61 -15.50
CA VAL A 153 3.77 -5.70 -14.37
C VAL A 153 3.33 -4.32 -14.87
N MET A 154 3.97 -3.82 -15.93
CA MET A 154 3.58 -2.56 -16.55
C MET A 154 2.17 -2.64 -17.15
N ALA A 155 1.81 -3.74 -17.82
CA ALA A 155 0.46 -3.96 -18.32
C ALA A 155 -0.59 -4.02 -17.20
N ALA A 156 -0.25 -4.68 -16.07
CA ALA A 156 -1.13 -4.73 -14.90
C ALA A 156 -1.34 -3.33 -14.28
N LEU A 157 -0.26 -2.53 -14.17
CA LEU A 157 -0.33 -1.15 -13.70
C LEU A 157 -1.13 -0.26 -14.65
N GLU A 158 -0.91 -0.36 -15.96
CA GLU A 158 -1.67 0.38 -16.97
C GLU A 158 -3.15 0.04 -16.91
N PHE A 159 -3.48 -1.25 -16.80
CA PHE A 159 -4.86 -1.69 -16.62
C PHE A 159 -5.50 -1.09 -15.37
N ALA A 160 -4.84 -1.21 -14.21
CA ALA A 160 -5.34 -0.67 -12.96
C ALA A 160 -5.53 0.85 -13.03
N ASN A 161 -4.60 1.59 -13.64
CA ASN A 161 -4.71 3.04 -13.84
C ASN A 161 -5.77 3.45 -14.87
N GLY A 162 -6.10 2.59 -15.83
CA GLY A 162 -7.15 2.83 -16.83
C GLY A 162 -8.57 2.73 -16.28
N LEU A 163 -8.76 2.12 -15.10
CA LEU A 163 -10.06 2.01 -14.46
C LEU A 163 -10.45 3.29 -13.71
N ARG A 164 -11.75 3.56 -13.64
CA ARG A 164 -12.31 4.60 -12.75
C ARG A 164 -12.56 4.00 -11.38
N HIS A 165 -11.81 4.46 -10.38
CA HIS A 165 -11.97 4.01 -9.00
C HIS A 165 -12.81 4.97 -8.19
N TRP A 166 -13.68 4.44 -7.35
CA TRP A 166 -14.64 5.22 -6.57
C TRP A 166 -14.51 4.93 -5.09
N LEU A 167 -14.47 5.99 -4.28
CA LEU A 167 -14.48 5.92 -2.82
C LEU A 167 -15.64 6.75 -2.28
N ARG A 168 -16.40 6.19 -1.34
CA ARG A 168 -17.47 6.92 -0.66
C ARG A 168 -16.93 7.56 0.61
N CYS A 169 -17.04 8.88 0.70
CA CYS A 169 -16.64 9.59 1.91
C CYS A 169 -17.54 9.22 3.09
N ARG A 170 -16.97 8.82 4.23
CA ARG A 170 -17.73 8.50 5.43
C ARG A 170 -18.41 9.72 6.05
N HIS A 171 -17.86 10.92 5.87
CA HIS A 171 -18.38 12.15 6.48
C HIS A 171 -19.51 12.78 5.67
N CYS A 172 -19.30 13.07 4.39
CA CYS A 172 -20.31 13.72 3.54
C CYS A 172 -21.09 12.75 2.64
N HIS A 173 -20.75 11.45 2.68
CA HIS A 173 -21.38 10.40 1.87
C HIS A 173 -21.28 10.56 0.35
N LYS A 174 -20.55 11.57 -0.15
CA LYS A 174 -20.29 11.79 -1.57
C LYS A 174 -19.29 10.77 -2.10
N TRP A 175 -19.50 10.35 -3.35
CA TRP A 175 -18.58 9.52 -4.10
C TRP A 175 -17.47 10.38 -4.72
N ARG A 176 -16.24 9.90 -4.60
CA ARG A 176 -15.03 10.53 -5.12
C ARG A 176 -14.36 9.62 -6.11
N ALA A 177 -14.05 10.15 -7.28
CA ALA A 177 -13.19 9.46 -8.23
C ALA A 177 -11.73 9.62 -7.76
N ALA A 178 -10.98 8.52 -7.73
CA ALA A 178 -9.59 8.53 -7.32
C ALA A 178 -8.73 7.85 -8.40
N PRO A 179 -7.57 8.42 -8.76
CA PRO A 179 -6.53 7.68 -9.47
C PRO A 179 -6.12 6.44 -8.67
N TYR A 180 -5.73 5.36 -9.35
CA TYR A 180 -5.39 4.08 -8.70
C TYR A 180 -4.34 4.25 -7.58
N VAL A 181 -3.31 5.08 -7.82
CA VAL A 181 -2.25 5.42 -6.85
C VAL A 181 -2.78 5.96 -5.52
N HIS A 182 -3.92 6.64 -5.52
CA HIS A 182 -4.58 7.11 -4.30
C HIS A 182 -5.67 6.14 -3.82
N PHE A 183 -6.34 5.46 -4.74
CA PHE A 183 -7.39 4.50 -4.42
C PHE A 183 -6.88 3.29 -3.61
N ALA A 184 -5.81 2.65 -4.08
CA ALA A 184 -5.28 1.41 -3.49
C ALA A 184 -5.01 1.51 -1.97
N PRO A 185 -4.31 2.55 -1.45
CA PRO A 185 -4.13 2.69 -0.01
C PRO A 185 -5.41 3.11 0.73
N LEU A 186 -6.26 3.93 0.11
CA LEU A 186 -7.46 4.49 0.77
C LEU A 186 -8.63 3.51 0.87
N ARG A 187 -8.75 2.54 -0.06
CA ARG A 187 -9.82 1.54 -0.01
C ARG A 187 -9.71 0.63 1.21
N VAL A 188 -8.47 0.35 1.67
CA VAL A 188 -8.26 -0.50 2.85
C VAL A 188 -8.65 0.26 4.11
N ALA A 189 -8.28 1.53 4.20
CA ALA A 189 -8.75 2.43 5.24
C ALA A 189 -10.29 2.59 5.22
N ALA A 190 -10.91 2.52 4.03
CA ALA A 190 -12.35 2.58 3.85
C ALA A 190 -13.09 1.30 4.30
N ALA A 191 -12.48 0.14 4.11
CA ALA A 191 -13.03 -1.16 4.45
C ALA A 191 -12.87 -1.54 5.94
N ALA A 192 -11.94 -0.89 6.65
CA ALA A 192 -11.72 -1.16 8.07
C ALA A 192 -13.00 -0.87 8.89
N PRO A 193 -13.48 -1.81 9.70
CA PRO A 193 -14.67 -1.60 10.54
C PRO A 193 -14.42 -0.45 11.52
N PRO A 194 -15.46 0.32 11.90
CA PRO A 194 -15.30 1.33 12.94
C PRO A 194 -14.77 0.66 14.21
N SER A 195 -13.59 1.09 14.68
CA SER A 195 -13.04 0.64 15.95
C SER A 195 -14.07 0.92 17.05
N ARG A 196 -14.69 -0.14 17.60
CA ARG A 196 -15.45 -0.04 18.85
C ARG A 196 -14.43 0.34 19.92
N GLY A 197 -14.66 1.44 20.62
CA GLY A 197 -13.68 2.03 21.53
C GLY A 197 -13.05 1.00 22.48
N GLY A 198 -11.73 1.12 22.69
CA GLY A 198 -11.01 0.36 23.71
C GLY A 198 -9.59 -0.01 23.30
N ALA A 199 -8.62 0.70 23.90
CA ALA A 199 -7.22 0.32 24.13
C ALA A 199 -6.33 -0.05 22.93
N GLY A 200 -5.43 0.87 22.58
CA GLY A 200 -4.07 0.56 22.13
C GLY A 200 -3.90 -0.02 20.73
N GLY A 201 -3.80 0.84 19.72
CA GLY A 201 -3.41 0.44 18.37
C GLY A 201 -3.71 1.55 17.36
N GLY A 202 -2.78 2.49 17.23
CA GLY A 202 -3.00 3.78 16.57
C GLY A 202 -3.34 3.69 15.09
N CYS A 203 -4.58 3.99 14.75
CA CYS A 203 -4.84 4.84 13.59
C CYS A 203 -4.49 6.27 14.05
N GLY A 204 -3.28 6.72 13.71
CA GLY A 204 -2.72 7.99 14.18
C GLY A 204 -3.62 9.19 13.88
N GLY A 205 -3.86 10.01 14.91
CA GLY A 205 -4.25 11.41 14.78
C GLY A 205 -5.75 11.72 14.74
N GLY A 206 -6.36 11.88 15.92
CA GLY A 206 -7.42 12.87 16.17
C GLY A 206 -8.75 12.74 15.41
N GLY A 207 -9.70 11.99 15.99
CA GLY A 207 -11.13 12.20 15.75
C GLY A 207 -11.84 11.15 14.89
N GLY A 208 -12.05 9.96 15.44
CA GLY A 208 -13.23 9.14 15.18
C GLY A 208 -13.45 8.62 13.75
N GLY A 209 -12.97 7.41 13.48
CA GLY A 209 -13.65 6.47 12.58
C GLY A 209 -12.84 6.03 11.37
N CYS A 210 -12.55 4.74 11.32
CA CYS A 210 -12.12 3.98 10.13
C CYS A 210 -13.04 4.30 8.94
N GLY A 211 -12.50 4.66 7.78
CA GLY A 211 -13.30 5.11 6.64
C GLY A 211 -12.60 6.19 5.83
N PHE A 212 -12.77 6.18 4.51
CA PHE A 212 -12.25 7.24 3.65
C PHE A 212 -12.93 8.59 3.93
N ARG A 213 -12.14 9.67 4.05
CA ARG A 213 -12.59 11.07 4.12
C ARG A 213 -12.09 11.85 2.91
N CYS A 214 -12.88 12.79 2.39
CA CYS A 214 -12.51 13.55 1.19
C CYS A 214 -11.14 14.25 1.32
N GLU A 215 -10.79 14.72 2.51
CA GLU A 215 -9.52 15.41 2.81
C GLU A 215 -8.29 14.51 2.62
N GLN A 216 -8.46 13.19 2.64
CA GLN A 216 -7.37 12.23 2.39
C GLN A 216 -7.03 12.10 0.90
N LEU A 217 -7.88 12.62 0.01
CA LEU A 217 -7.61 12.69 -1.42
C LEU A 217 -7.07 14.09 -1.76
N PRO A 218 -5.89 14.23 -2.39
CA PRO A 218 -5.28 15.53 -2.65
C PRO A 218 -6.22 16.50 -3.39
N GLY A 219 -6.32 17.73 -2.90
CA GLY A 219 -7.15 18.79 -3.50
C GLY A 219 -8.67 18.59 -3.35
N ARG A 220 -9.12 17.63 -2.53
CA ARG A 220 -10.54 17.33 -2.34
C ARG A 220 -11.03 17.68 -0.94
N GLY A 221 -12.29 18.09 -0.87
CA GLY A 221 -12.97 18.41 0.39
C GLY A 221 -14.46 18.07 0.34
N CYS A 222 -15.11 18.07 1.52
CA CYS A 222 -16.53 17.75 1.63
C CYS A 222 -17.44 18.84 1.01
N GLY A 223 -16.95 20.08 0.89
CA GLY A 223 -17.66 21.20 0.25
C GLY A 223 -17.83 21.06 -1.26
N GLN A 224 -17.01 20.25 -1.94
CA GLN A 224 -17.09 20.06 -3.39
C GLN A 224 -18.28 19.14 -3.79
N PRO A 225 -18.85 19.33 -4.99
CA PRO A 225 -19.91 18.46 -5.51
C PRO A 225 -19.42 17.02 -5.68
N CYS A 226 -20.33 16.05 -5.63
CA CYS A 226 -20.03 14.62 -5.83
C CYS A 226 -19.54 14.35 -7.26
N ASP A 227 -18.46 13.57 -7.42
CA ASP A 227 -17.87 13.32 -8.75
C ASP A 227 -18.74 12.37 -9.60
N GLN A 228 -19.63 11.58 -8.97
CA GLN A 228 -20.48 10.62 -9.67
C GLN A 228 -21.78 11.24 -10.19
N CYS A 229 -22.41 12.12 -9.41
CA CYS A 229 -23.75 12.67 -9.67
C CYS A 229 -23.76 14.18 -9.91
N GLY A 230 -22.64 14.89 -9.70
CA GLY A 230 -22.56 16.36 -9.79
C GLY A 230 -23.27 17.12 -8.66
N GLY A 231 -24.00 16.42 -7.77
CA GLY A 231 -24.81 17.03 -6.71
C GLY A 231 -23.99 17.61 -5.54
N ALA A 232 -24.48 18.72 -4.97
CA ALA A 232 -23.87 19.38 -3.81
C ALA A 232 -24.20 18.70 -2.46
N GLN A 233 -25.24 17.86 -2.40
CA GLN A 233 -25.73 17.19 -1.18
C GLN A 233 -25.30 15.71 -1.07
N VAL A 234 -25.74 15.04 0.00
CA VAL A 234 -25.56 13.59 0.21
C VAL A 234 -26.12 12.84 -1.00
N CYS A 235 -25.26 12.20 -1.78
CA CYS A 235 -25.71 11.39 -2.91
C CYS A 235 -26.07 9.98 -2.43
N SER A 236 -27.37 9.68 -2.41
CA SER A 236 -27.90 8.32 -2.36
C SER A 236 -27.85 7.69 -3.75
N CYS A 237 -26.66 7.69 -4.37
CA CYS A 237 -26.48 6.96 -5.62
C CYS A 237 -26.42 5.48 -5.27
N ALA A 238 -27.47 4.72 -5.65
CA ALA A 238 -27.35 3.28 -5.81
C ALA A 238 -26.10 3.03 -6.67
N ALA A 239 -25.21 2.15 -6.21
CA ALA A 239 -23.93 1.90 -6.86
C ALA A 239 -24.14 1.68 -8.37
N ALA A 240 -23.65 2.61 -9.19
CA ALA A 240 -23.57 2.38 -10.63
C ALA A 240 -22.53 1.27 -10.83
N GLY A 241 -23.02 0.04 -10.89
CA GLY A 241 -22.22 -1.19 -10.79
C GLY A 241 -23.00 -2.38 -10.21
N GLN A 242 -24.16 -2.18 -9.58
CA GLN A 242 -25.08 -3.29 -9.36
C GLN A 242 -25.81 -3.61 -10.67
N PRO A 243 -25.74 -4.86 -11.18
CA PRO A 243 -26.60 -5.26 -12.28
C PRO A 243 -28.06 -5.07 -11.86
N ARG A 244 -28.87 -4.52 -12.77
CA ARG A 244 -30.33 -4.65 -12.69
C ARG A 244 -30.72 -6.08 -13.03
#